data_AF-A0A6P1IYT6-F1
#
_entry.id   AF-A0A6P1IYT6-F1
#
_cell.length_a   1.000
_cell.length_b   1.000
_cell.length_c   1.000
_cell.angle_alpha   90.00
_cell.angle_beta   90.00
_cell.angle_gamma   90.00
#
_symmetry.space_group_name_H-M   'P 1'
#
loop_
_entity.id
_entity.type
_entity.pdbx_description
1 polymer ?
#
loop_
_entity_poly.entity_id
_entity_poly.type
_entity_poly.pdbx_seq_one_letter_code
_entity_poly.pdbx_strand_id
1 'polypeptide(L)'
;MHANPSAEASKPARPHNGLDRHVQPSKKETVMKSRLSVVALALSTLVAGHALAADASVGKTRDEVRAELAQAIRSGDLIADGATGQRYNELSPEFYAPKAVAVSKTRAEVVAERDAAIRNGDLIADGATGQRYNQLAPAQYAAVRAEAPVASQAAAPVVGKTRAQVKAELAEAIRTGDMVADGATGAKYNELFPQQYPQSVTAQGQARDVRAGVVDSRSANGG
;
A
#
# COMPACT_ATOMS: atom_id res chain seq x y z
N MET A 1 35.15 -49.40 57.89
CA MET A 1 36.57 -49.00 57.93
C MET A 1 37.31 -49.84 56.91
N HIS A 2 37.88 -49.18 55.90
CA HIS A 2 38.54 -49.79 54.74
C HIS A 2 39.91 -50.36 55.13
N ALA A 3 40.23 -51.58 54.68
CA ALA A 3 41.60 -52.02 54.48
C ALA A 3 41.62 -53.28 53.59
N ASN A 4 42.28 -53.18 52.43
CA ASN A 4 42.66 -54.30 51.56
C ASN A 4 44.19 -54.21 51.37
N PRO A 5 44.98 -55.26 51.62
CA PRO A 5 46.44 -55.19 51.53
C PRO A 5 47.03 -55.73 50.20
N SER A 6 47.97 -54.94 49.66
CA SER A 6 49.27 -55.25 49.02
C SER A 6 49.51 -56.45 48.10
N ALA A 7 50.05 -56.16 46.89
CA ALA A 7 51.23 -56.76 46.19
C ALA A 7 51.20 -56.26 44.72
N GLU A 8 52.07 -55.41 44.16
CA GLU A 8 53.54 -55.30 44.03
C GLU A 8 54.25 -56.42 43.24
N ALA A 9 54.59 -56.12 41.97
CA ALA A 9 55.67 -56.69 41.15
C ALA A 9 56.04 -55.62 40.08
N SER A 10 57.17 -54.90 40.09
CA SER A 10 58.59 -55.27 39.83
C SER A 10 58.76 -55.79 38.38
N LYS A 11 59.58 -55.26 37.42
CA LYS A 11 60.65 -54.23 37.34
C LYS A 11 61.09 -54.09 35.82
N PRO A 12 62.21 -53.43 35.38
CA PRO A 12 62.22 -52.39 34.31
C PRO A 12 63.30 -52.55 33.17
N ALA A 13 63.52 -51.47 32.38
CA ALA A 13 64.71 -51.06 31.56
C ALA A 13 64.39 -50.83 30.05
N ARG A 14 64.93 -49.86 29.28
CA ARG A 14 65.95 -48.79 29.43
C ARG A 14 65.75 -47.77 28.26
N PRO A 15 66.38 -46.57 28.28
CA PRO A 15 66.12 -45.45 27.36
C PRO A 15 67.22 -45.25 26.31
N HIS A 16 66.94 -44.43 25.29
CA HIS A 16 67.98 -43.70 24.54
C HIS A 16 67.60 -42.22 24.38
N ASN A 17 68.51 -41.39 24.87
CA ASN A 17 68.55 -39.94 24.88
C ASN A 17 69.53 -39.48 23.79
N GLY A 18 69.33 -38.29 23.24
CA GLY A 18 70.33 -37.63 22.40
C GLY A 18 69.86 -36.31 21.81
N LEU A 19 70.13 -35.20 22.53
CA LEU A 19 71.02 -34.08 22.12
C LEU A 19 70.42 -33.24 20.99
N ASP A 20 70.02 -31.99 21.18
CA ASP A 20 70.84 -30.76 21.37
C ASP A 20 70.03 -29.68 20.58
N ARG A 21 69.96 -28.38 20.84
CA ARG A 21 70.75 -27.41 21.59
C ARG A 21 69.94 -26.11 21.70
N HIS A 22 70.24 -25.32 22.73
CA HIS A 22 69.75 -23.97 23.04
C HIS A 22 69.78 -22.94 21.88
N VAL A 23 68.93 -21.90 21.97
CA VAL A 23 69.29 -20.45 22.07
C VAL A 23 68.06 -19.54 21.80
N GLN A 24 67.68 -18.73 22.79
CA GLN A 24 67.15 -17.35 22.61
C GLN A 24 68.30 -16.37 22.96
N PRO A 25 68.31 -15.03 22.73
CA PRO A 25 67.22 -14.10 22.37
C PRO A 25 67.63 -12.95 21.39
N SER A 26 66.71 -12.03 21.03
CA SER A 26 67.02 -10.57 20.95
C SER A 26 65.79 -9.72 20.58
N LYS A 27 65.45 -8.75 21.45
CA LYS A 27 64.54 -7.62 21.21
C LYS A 27 65.06 -6.71 20.09
N LYS A 28 64.18 -6.15 19.25
CA LYS A 28 64.21 -4.74 18.79
C LYS A 28 62.78 -4.25 18.47
N GLU A 29 62.56 -3.00 18.85
CA GLU A 29 61.31 -2.25 18.98
C GLU A 29 60.97 -1.50 17.67
N THR A 30 59.75 -0.96 17.60
CA THR A 30 59.35 0.27 16.87
C THR A 30 58.57 0.14 15.54
N VAL A 31 57.25 0.38 15.68
CA VAL A 31 56.35 1.24 14.87
C VAL A 31 55.74 0.73 13.54
N MET A 32 54.49 0.27 13.67
CA MET A 32 53.25 0.64 12.95
C MET A 32 53.32 1.21 11.51
N LYS A 33 52.74 0.47 10.54
CA LYS A 33 51.64 0.87 9.60
C LYS A 33 51.64 0.02 8.33
N SER A 34 50.62 -0.82 8.15
CA SER A 34 49.72 -0.80 6.97
C SER A 34 48.91 -2.09 6.88
N ARG A 35 47.59 -1.92 6.73
CA ARG A 35 46.59 -2.98 6.61
C ARG A 35 46.61 -3.58 5.20
N LEU A 36 46.81 -4.89 5.09
CA LEU A 36 46.24 -5.75 4.04
C LEU A 36 45.94 -7.10 4.72
N SER A 37 44.66 -7.45 4.89
CA SER A 37 43.97 -8.43 4.01
C SER A 37 44.60 -9.83 4.19
N VAL A 38 43.95 -10.85 4.75
CA VAL A 38 42.66 -11.45 4.37
C VAL A 38 42.11 -12.21 5.58
N VAL A 39 40.94 -11.81 6.11
CA VAL A 39 40.10 -12.70 6.93
C VAL A 39 39.16 -13.41 5.96
N ALA A 40 39.54 -14.61 5.53
CA ALA A 40 38.63 -15.52 4.86
C ALA A 40 37.78 -16.24 5.92
N LEU A 41 36.81 -15.54 6.51
CA LEU A 41 35.68 -16.19 7.14
C LEU A 41 34.63 -16.41 6.05
N ALA A 42 34.60 -17.63 5.51
CA ALA A 42 33.53 -18.10 4.65
C ALA A 42 32.22 -18.13 5.47
N LEU A 43 31.48 -17.02 5.44
CA LEU A 43 30.06 -17.03 5.81
C LEU A 43 29.36 -17.84 4.74
N SER A 44 29.01 -19.08 5.04
CA SER A 44 28.19 -19.93 4.18
C SER A 44 26.91 -19.18 3.80
N THR A 45 26.87 -18.70 2.57
CA THR A 45 25.66 -18.25 1.90
C THR A 45 24.78 -19.49 1.67
N LEU A 46 23.87 -19.78 2.60
CA LEU A 46 22.76 -20.70 2.34
C LEU A 46 21.72 -19.97 1.47
N VAL A 47 21.99 -19.96 0.17
CA VAL A 47 21.06 -19.74 -0.95
C VAL A 47 21.25 -20.98 -1.82
N ALA A 48 20.27 -21.79 -2.18
CA ALA A 48 18.87 -21.53 -2.45
C ALA A 48 17.99 -22.75 -2.13
N GLY A 49 16.76 -22.45 -1.74
CA GLY A 49 15.64 -23.39 -1.61
C GLY A 49 14.32 -22.67 -1.37
N HIS A 50 14.22 -21.39 -1.75
CA HIS A 50 12.95 -20.70 -1.91
C HIS A 50 12.28 -21.25 -3.18
N ALA A 51 11.64 -22.42 -3.06
CA ALA A 51 10.58 -22.79 -3.97
C ALA A 51 9.30 -22.08 -3.50
N LEU A 52 9.22 -20.79 -3.84
CA LEU A 52 7.95 -20.07 -3.90
C LEU A 52 7.25 -20.52 -5.18
N ALA A 53 6.79 -21.76 -5.18
CA ALA A 53 5.86 -22.31 -6.14
C ALA A 53 4.90 -23.16 -5.31
N ALA A 54 3.73 -22.61 -4.99
CA ALA A 54 2.61 -23.39 -4.52
C ALA A 54 2.18 -24.31 -5.68
N ASP A 55 2.89 -25.42 -5.82
CA ASP A 55 2.38 -26.57 -6.54
C ASP A 55 1.19 -27.07 -5.71
N ALA A 56 -0.02 -26.77 -6.15
CA ALA A 56 -1.25 -27.25 -5.53
C ALA A 56 -1.34 -28.80 -5.53
N SER A 57 -0.37 -29.49 -6.13
CA SER A 57 -0.23 -30.95 -6.22
C SER A 57 0.76 -31.58 -5.23
N VAL A 58 1.54 -30.81 -4.44
CA VAL A 58 2.28 -31.36 -3.30
C VAL A 58 1.37 -31.35 -2.08
N GLY A 59 0.85 -32.51 -1.69
CA GLY A 59 0.02 -32.66 -0.49
C GLY A 59 0.76 -32.18 0.77
N LYS A 60 0.02 -31.60 1.72
CA LYS A 60 0.56 -31.10 2.98
C LYS A 60 1.32 -32.19 3.73
N THR A 61 2.45 -31.84 4.31
CA THR A 61 3.19 -32.71 5.21
C THR A 61 2.41 -32.95 6.51
N ARG A 62 2.69 -34.07 7.18
CA ARG A 62 2.02 -34.39 8.46
C ARG A 62 2.25 -33.32 9.53
N ASP A 63 3.43 -32.70 9.54
CA ASP A 63 3.77 -31.67 10.51
C ASP A 63 3.02 -30.35 10.22
N GLU A 64 2.83 -29.99 8.96
CA GLU A 64 1.97 -28.87 8.56
C GLU A 64 0.51 -29.13 8.95
N VAL A 65 -0.02 -30.32 8.70
CA VAL A 65 -1.39 -30.68 9.09
C VAL A 65 -1.57 -30.59 10.62
N ARG A 66 -0.57 -31.01 11.41
CA ARG A 66 -0.61 -30.88 12.87
C ARG A 66 -0.55 -29.42 13.31
N ALA A 67 0.26 -28.61 12.65
CA ALA A 67 0.35 -27.18 12.93
C ALA A 67 -0.99 -26.48 12.63
N GLU A 68 -1.62 -26.81 11.50
CA GLU A 68 -2.95 -26.30 11.13
C GLU A 68 -4.04 -26.74 12.10
N LEU A 69 -4.05 -28.01 12.50
CA LEU A 69 -5.02 -28.51 13.48
C LEU A 69 -4.84 -27.80 14.83
N ALA A 70 -3.60 -27.66 15.31
CA ALA A 70 -3.31 -26.92 16.52
C ALA A 70 -3.69 -25.42 16.41
N GLN A 71 -3.57 -24.84 15.22
CA GLN A 71 -4.04 -23.47 14.97
C GLN A 71 -5.56 -23.39 15.01
N ALA A 72 -6.27 -24.30 14.33
CA ALA A 72 -7.73 -24.34 14.31
C ALA A 72 -8.31 -24.55 15.71
N ILE A 73 -7.68 -25.39 16.55
CA ILE A 73 -8.07 -25.59 17.95
C ILE A 73 -7.89 -24.28 18.73
N ARG A 74 -6.75 -23.59 18.55
CA ARG A 74 -6.49 -22.32 19.24
C ARG A 74 -7.40 -21.18 18.80
N SER A 75 -7.77 -21.12 17.52
CA SER A 75 -8.66 -20.09 16.97
C SER A 75 -10.14 -20.43 17.12
N GLY A 76 -10.47 -21.66 17.54
CA GLY A 76 -11.84 -22.17 17.62
C GLY A 76 -12.51 -22.35 16.25
N ASP A 77 -11.75 -22.50 15.17
CA ASP A 77 -12.28 -22.63 13.81
C ASP A 77 -12.78 -24.03 13.46
N LEU A 78 -12.68 -24.99 14.38
CA LEU A 78 -13.28 -26.32 14.20
C LEU A 78 -14.80 -26.22 14.23
N ILE A 79 -15.44 -27.04 13.41
CA ILE A 79 -16.89 -27.23 13.45
C ILE A 79 -17.26 -27.87 14.79
N ALA A 80 -18.11 -27.19 15.54
CA ALA A 80 -18.66 -27.66 16.80
C ALA A 80 -19.95 -28.47 16.58
N ASP A 81 -20.73 -28.09 15.58
CA ASP A 81 -21.96 -28.79 15.19
C ASP A 81 -21.98 -29.07 13.68
N GLY A 82 -21.97 -30.36 13.34
CA GLY A 82 -22.00 -30.82 11.95
C GLY A 82 -23.30 -30.58 11.21
N ALA A 83 -24.42 -30.33 11.92
CA ALA A 83 -25.72 -30.05 11.32
C ALA A 83 -25.87 -28.58 10.91
N THR A 84 -25.38 -27.66 11.73
CA THR A 84 -25.46 -26.22 11.48
C THR A 84 -24.20 -25.63 10.86
N GLY A 85 -23.08 -26.33 10.93
CA GLY A 85 -21.77 -25.84 10.48
C GLY A 85 -21.17 -24.77 11.38
N GLN A 86 -21.73 -24.55 12.57
CA GLN A 86 -21.24 -23.54 13.52
C GLN A 86 -19.89 -23.95 14.10
N ARG A 87 -19.04 -22.95 14.33
CA ARG A 87 -17.69 -23.13 14.87
C ARG A 87 -17.65 -22.91 16.38
N TYR A 88 -16.63 -23.45 17.04
CA TYR A 88 -16.44 -23.27 18.49
C TYR A 88 -16.27 -21.79 18.89
N ASN A 89 -15.58 -20.99 18.06
CA ASN A 89 -15.41 -19.56 18.32
C ASN A 89 -16.69 -18.72 18.15
N GLU A 90 -17.68 -19.22 17.41
CA GLU A 90 -18.99 -18.59 17.25
C GLU A 90 -19.92 -18.92 18.43
N LEU A 91 -19.84 -20.16 18.92
CA LEU A 91 -20.68 -20.66 20.03
C LEU A 91 -20.18 -20.23 21.41
N SER A 92 -18.86 -20.14 21.60
CA SER A 92 -18.27 -19.85 22.90
C SER A 92 -17.09 -18.87 22.77
N PRO A 93 -17.36 -17.64 22.30
CA PRO A 93 -16.31 -16.65 22.00
C PRO A 93 -15.44 -16.29 23.20
N GLU A 94 -15.95 -16.43 24.43
CA GLU A 94 -15.19 -16.17 25.66
C GLU A 94 -13.95 -17.07 25.86
N PHE A 95 -13.88 -18.24 25.21
CA PHE A 95 -12.74 -19.15 25.31
C PHE A 95 -11.70 -18.97 24.19
N TYR A 96 -11.96 -18.09 23.22
CA TYR A 96 -11.12 -17.91 22.05
C TYR A 96 -10.68 -16.46 21.90
N ALA A 97 -9.43 -16.25 21.48
CA ALA A 97 -8.93 -14.91 21.26
C ALA A 97 -9.74 -14.24 20.13
N PRO A 98 -10.22 -12.99 20.31
CA PRO A 98 -10.92 -12.27 19.27
C PRO A 98 -10.01 -12.16 18.05
N LYS A 99 -10.51 -12.62 16.90
CA LYS A 99 -9.76 -12.55 15.65
C LYS A 99 -9.44 -11.09 15.37
N ALA A 100 -8.19 -10.81 15.03
CA ALA A 100 -7.82 -9.50 14.52
C ALA A 100 -8.70 -9.21 13.30
N VAL A 101 -9.61 -8.25 13.44
CA VAL A 101 -10.45 -7.79 12.34
C VAL A 101 -9.47 -7.16 11.36
N ALA A 102 -9.19 -7.86 10.25
CA ALA A 102 -8.47 -7.25 9.14
C ALA A 102 -9.20 -5.94 8.82
N VAL A 103 -8.44 -4.84 8.73
CA VAL A 103 -8.98 -3.52 8.39
C VAL A 103 -9.80 -3.68 7.13
N SER A 104 -11.11 -3.71 7.30
CA SER A 104 -12.07 -3.84 6.21
C SER A 104 -12.33 -2.45 5.67
N LYS A 105 -12.65 -2.35 4.38
CA LYS A 105 -13.07 -1.09 3.78
C LYS A 105 -14.16 -0.46 4.64
N THR A 106 -14.01 0.82 4.93
CA THR A 106 -15.03 1.57 5.63
C THR A 106 -16.33 1.54 4.82
N ARG A 107 -17.47 1.69 5.48
CA ARG A 107 -18.76 1.78 4.77
C ARG A 107 -18.77 2.89 3.72
N ALA A 108 -18.07 4.00 4.00
CA ALA A 108 -17.93 5.10 3.06
C ALA A 108 -17.18 4.68 1.78
N GLU A 109 -16.09 3.93 1.92
CA GLU A 109 -15.32 3.41 0.77
C GLU A 109 -16.14 2.41 -0.05
N VAL A 110 -16.88 1.51 0.60
CA VAL A 110 -17.75 0.55 -0.09
C VAL A 110 -18.85 1.26 -0.88
N VAL A 111 -19.44 2.32 -0.31
CA VAL A 111 -20.45 3.13 -1.00
C VAL A 111 -19.84 3.85 -2.20
N ALA A 112 -18.66 4.47 -2.03
CA ALA A 112 -17.96 5.14 -3.12
C ALA A 112 -17.63 4.19 -4.28
N GLU A 113 -17.18 2.97 -3.98
CA GLU A 113 -16.89 1.93 -4.97
C GLU A 113 -18.15 1.46 -5.70
N ARG A 114 -19.23 1.20 -4.97
CA ARG A 114 -20.52 0.84 -5.57
C ARG A 114 -21.02 1.95 -6.49
N ASP A 115 -20.97 3.19 -6.04
CA ASP A 115 -21.45 4.33 -6.83
C ASP A 115 -20.56 4.59 -8.06
N ALA A 116 -19.25 4.30 -7.98
CA ALA A 116 -18.37 4.28 -9.14
C ALA A 116 -18.75 3.16 -10.12
N ALA A 117 -19.01 1.94 -9.63
CA ALA A 117 -19.44 0.82 -10.47
C ALA A 117 -20.78 1.09 -11.17
N ILE A 118 -21.72 1.76 -10.50
CA ILE A 118 -22.98 2.22 -11.09
C ILE A 118 -22.70 3.24 -12.21
N ARG A 119 -21.91 4.28 -11.92
CA ARG A 119 -21.60 5.33 -12.90
C ARG A 119 -20.87 4.83 -14.13
N ASN A 120 -19.99 3.83 -13.97
CA ASN A 120 -19.24 3.24 -15.08
C ASN A 120 -19.99 2.11 -15.79
N GLY A 121 -21.14 1.69 -15.26
CA GLY A 121 -21.91 0.55 -15.75
C GLY A 121 -21.20 -0.79 -15.57
N ASP A 122 -20.33 -0.92 -14.58
CA ASP A 122 -19.53 -2.12 -14.32
C ASP A 122 -20.28 -3.21 -13.54
N LEU A 123 -21.49 -2.91 -13.06
CA LEU A 123 -22.36 -3.89 -12.45
C LEU A 123 -22.81 -4.94 -13.48
N ILE A 124 -22.98 -6.18 -13.01
CA ILE A 124 -23.54 -7.26 -13.81
C ILE A 124 -25.02 -6.95 -14.09
N ALA A 125 -25.37 -6.94 -15.36
CA ALA A 125 -26.74 -6.73 -15.84
C ALA A 125 -27.47 -8.06 -16.10
N ASP A 126 -26.72 -9.10 -16.47
CA ASP A 126 -27.25 -10.44 -16.70
C ASP A 126 -26.42 -11.49 -15.94
N GLY A 127 -27.06 -12.15 -14.98
CA GLY A 127 -26.43 -13.18 -14.16
C GLY A 127 -26.15 -14.49 -14.90
N ALA A 128 -26.79 -14.75 -16.04
CA ALA A 128 -26.58 -15.95 -16.85
C ALA A 128 -25.34 -15.83 -17.75
N THR A 129 -25.14 -14.66 -18.36
CA THR A 129 -24.02 -14.42 -19.29
C THR A 129 -22.85 -13.69 -18.64
N GLY A 130 -23.05 -13.07 -17.47
CA GLY A 130 -22.06 -12.25 -16.79
C GLY A 130 -21.81 -10.90 -17.48
N GLN A 131 -22.68 -10.49 -18.40
CA GLN A 131 -22.52 -9.20 -19.07
C GLN A 131 -22.81 -8.02 -18.14
N ARG A 132 -22.07 -6.94 -18.36
CA ARG A 132 -22.16 -5.69 -17.60
C ARG A 132 -23.07 -4.67 -18.29
N TYR A 133 -23.64 -3.73 -17.52
CA TYR A 133 -24.51 -2.69 -18.09
C TYR A 133 -23.84 -1.85 -19.18
N ASN A 134 -22.55 -1.58 -19.05
CA ASN A 134 -21.79 -0.85 -20.07
C ASN A 134 -21.52 -1.64 -21.37
N GLN A 135 -21.61 -2.96 -21.33
CA GLN A 135 -21.49 -3.82 -22.51
C GLN A 135 -22.81 -3.86 -23.27
N LEU A 136 -23.94 -3.88 -22.55
CA LEU A 136 -25.28 -3.91 -23.14
C LEU A 136 -25.74 -2.53 -23.65
N ALA A 137 -25.37 -1.46 -22.94
CA ALA A 137 -25.80 -0.08 -23.25
C ALA A 137 -24.61 0.90 -23.28
N PRO A 138 -23.62 0.72 -24.15
CA PRO A 138 -22.38 1.50 -24.14
C PRO A 138 -22.60 3.01 -24.31
N ALA A 139 -23.61 3.42 -25.10
CA ALA A 139 -23.95 4.83 -25.30
C ALA A 139 -24.33 5.55 -23.99
N GLN A 140 -24.93 4.85 -23.02
CA GLN A 140 -25.35 5.44 -21.74
C GLN A 140 -24.18 5.73 -20.81
N TYR A 141 -23.07 5.01 -20.98
CA TYR A 141 -21.86 5.12 -20.16
C TYR A 141 -20.69 5.77 -20.91
N ALA A 142 -20.89 6.16 -22.18
CA ALA A 142 -19.84 6.64 -23.06
C ALA A 142 -19.19 7.94 -22.57
N ALA A 143 -19.98 8.91 -22.11
CA ALA A 143 -19.46 10.17 -21.54
C ALA A 143 -18.57 9.85 -20.33
N VAL A 144 -19.12 9.16 -19.32
CA VAL A 144 -18.41 8.80 -18.08
C VAL A 144 -17.13 7.99 -18.34
N ARG A 145 -17.13 7.09 -19.34
CA ARG A 145 -15.95 6.31 -19.74
C ARG A 145 -14.96 7.08 -20.61
N ALA A 146 -15.39 8.10 -21.35
CA ALA A 146 -14.51 8.99 -22.09
C ALA A 146 -13.72 9.92 -21.16
N GLU A 147 -14.32 10.33 -20.03
CA GLU A 147 -13.61 11.04 -18.96
C GLU A 147 -12.79 10.09 -18.05
N ALA A 148 -13.14 8.80 -18.03
CA ALA A 148 -12.35 7.80 -17.32
C ALA A 148 -11.03 7.61 -18.06
N PRO A 149 -9.86 7.67 -17.39
CA PRO A 149 -8.63 7.29 -18.05
C PRO A 149 -8.81 5.86 -18.55
N VAL A 150 -8.49 5.63 -19.83
CA VAL A 150 -8.41 4.32 -20.46
C VAL A 150 -7.32 3.49 -19.78
N ALA A 151 -7.63 3.03 -18.58
CA ALA A 151 -6.76 2.26 -17.71
C ALA A 151 -7.58 1.08 -17.21
N SER A 152 -7.79 0.10 -18.09
CA SER A 152 -7.44 -1.23 -17.62
C SER A 152 -5.97 -1.15 -17.22
N GLN A 153 -5.68 -1.43 -15.96
CA GLN A 153 -4.36 -1.44 -15.33
C GLN A 153 -3.96 -0.10 -14.67
N ALA A 154 -3.98 -0.15 -13.34
CA ALA A 154 -3.26 0.72 -12.40
C ALA A 154 -3.36 2.23 -12.64
N ALA A 155 -4.33 2.90 -12.00
CA ALA A 155 -4.32 4.36 -11.91
C ALA A 155 -4.61 4.83 -10.48
N ALA A 156 -3.69 5.66 -9.99
CA ALA A 156 -3.69 6.40 -8.73
C ALA A 156 -4.99 7.21 -8.53
N PRO A 157 -5.36 7.58 -7.29
CA PRO A 157 -6.63 8.23 -7.02
C PRO A 157 -6.66 9.61 -7.69
N VAL A 158 -7.53 9.76 -8.68
CA VAL A 158 -7.98 11.09 -9.12
C VAL A 158 -8.77 11.66 -7.95
N VAL A 159 -8.17 12.62 -7.25
CA VAL A 159 -8.82 13.36 -6.17
C VAL A 159 -9.93 14.20 -6.80
N GLY A 160 -11.13 13.65 -6.88
CA GLY A 160 -12.33 14.42 -7.16
C GLY A 160 -12.51 15.50 -6.09
N LYS A 161 -13.09 16.64 -6.48
CA LYS A 161 -13.34 17.74 -5.54
C LYS A 161 -14.10 17.21 -4.32
N THR A 162 -13.59 17.52 -3.14
CA THR A 162 -14.23 17.13 -1.89
C THR A 162 -15.60 17.80 -1.80
N ARG A 163 -16.54 17.20 -1.05
CA ARG A 163 -17.85 17.81 -0.79
C ARG A 163 -17.73 19.22 -0.20
N ALA A 164 -16.67 19.49 0.56
CA ALA A 164 -16.37 20.81 1.09
C ALA A 164 -16.03 21.81 -0.03
N GLN A 165 -15.19 21.40 -0.99
CA GLN A 165 -14.85 22.22 -2.17
C GLN A 165 -16.07 22.47 -3.05
N VAL A 166 -16.90 21.45 -3.30
CA VAL A 166 -18.14 21.62 -4.09
C VAL A 166 -19.11 22.59 -3.39
N LYS A 167 -19.22 22.55 -2.05
CA LYS A 167 -20.04 23.51 -1.30
C LYS A 167 -19.48 24.92 -1.35
N ALA A 168 -18.15 25.07 -1.28
CA ALA A 168 -17.51 26.38 -1.40
C ALA A 168 -17.74 27.00 -2.79
N GLU A 169 -17.58 26.20 -3.84
CA GLU A 169 -17.84 26.64 -5.23
C GLU A 169 -19.31 26.99 -5.45
N LEU A 170 -20.26 26.21 -4.92
CA LEU A 170 -21.68 26.53 -5.01
C LEU A 170 -22.03 27.82 -4.26
N ALA A 171 -21.47 28.01 -3.05
CA ALA A 171 -21.68 29.24 -2.29
C ALA A 171 -21.08 30.47 -3.02
N GLU A 172 -19.94 30.29 -3.69
CA GLU A 172 -19.34 31.33 -4.51
C GLU A 172 -20.20 31.66 -5.73
N ALA A 173 -20.69 30.66 -6.46
CA ALA A 173 -21.58 30.86 -7.61
C ALA A 173 -22.89 31.58 -7.20
N ILE A 174 -23.46 31.25 -6.04
CA ILE A 174 -24.62 31.97 -5.49
C ILE A 174 -24.23 33.42 -5.18
N ARG A 175 -23.08 33.66 -4.54
CA ARG A 175 -22.61 34.98 -4.15
C ARG A 175 -22.33 35.88 -5.35
N THR A 176 -21.78 35.34 -6.43
CA THR A 176 -21.44 36.10 -7.65
C THR A 176 -22.58 36.15 -8.66
N GLY A 177 -23.68 35.44 -8.41
CA GLY A 177 -24.80 35.32 -9.35
C GLY A 177 -24.44 34.49 -10.60
N ASP A 178 -23.38 33.67 -10.53
CA ASP A 178 -22.94 32.76 -11.59
C ASP A 178 -23.76 31.46 -11.58
N MET A 179 -25.08 31.61 -11.45
CA MET A 179 -26.05 30.54 -11.55
C MET A 179 -26.97 30.81 -12.73
N VAL A 180 -27.35 29.75 -13.44
CA VAL A 180 -28.32 29.86 -14.54
C VAL A 180 -29.68 30.22 -13.95
N ALA A 181 -30.23 31.35 -14.39
CA ALA A 181 -31.52 31.87 -13.97
C ALA A 181 -32.65 31.35 -14.85
N ASP A 182 -32.38 31.15 -16.14
CA ASP A 182 -33.32 30.60 -17.10
C ASP A 182 -32.67 29.47 -17.91
N GLY A 183 -33.26 28.28 -17.83
CA GLY A 183 -32.78 27.10 -18.56
C GLY A 183 -33.03 27.15 -20.07
N ALA A 184 -33.89 28.04 -20.55
CA ALA A 184 -34.17 28.19 -21.99
C ALA A 184 -33.16 29.09 -22.70
N THR A 185 -32.76 30.20 -22.06
CA THR A 185 -31.79 31.16 -22.63
C THR A 185 -30.37 30.95 -22.12
N GLY A 186 -30.19 30.25 -21.01
CA GLY A 186 -28.88 30.08 -20.35
C GLY A 186 -28.38 31.33 -19.63
N ALA A 187 -29.22 32.37 -19.51
CA ALA A 187 -28.87 33.62 -18.87
C ALA A 187 -28.57 33.43 -17.38
N LYS A 188 -27.56 34.15 -16.88
CA LYS A 188 -27.11 34.06 -15.49
C LYS A 188 -27.79 35.10 -14.60
N TYR A 189 -27.87 34.83 -13.30
CA TYR A 189 -28.50 35.76 -12.34
C TYR A 189 -27.78 37.11 -12.27
N ASN A 190 -26.46 37.15 -12.40
CA ASN A 190 -25.69 38.39 -12.44
C ASN A 190 -25.89 39.21 -13.72
N GLU A 191 -26.27 38.57 -14.83
CA GLU A 191 -26.59 39.23 -16.10
C GLU A 191 -27.99 39.84 -16.07
N LEU A 192 -28.95 39.14 -15.47
CA LEU A 192 -30.35 39.60 -15.36
C LEU A 192 -30.57 40.61 -14.23
N PHE A 193 -29.85 40.45 -13.10
CA PHE A 193 -30.01 41.28 -11.91
C PHE A 193 -28.64 41.82 -11.42
N PRO A 194 -27.93 42.61 -12.24
CA PRO A 194 -26.58 43.07 -11.91
C PRO A 194 -26.52 43.92 -10.62
N GLN A 195 -27.62 44.55 -10.24
CA GLN A 195 -27.70 45.35 -9.01
C GLN A 195 -27.72 44.50 -7.73
N GLN A 196 -28.07 43.22 -7.82
CA GLN A 196 -28.19 42.30 -6.68
C GLN A 196 -26.91 41.52 -6.38
N TYR A 197 -25.96 41.54 -7.32
CA TYR A 197 -24.72 40.78 -7.22
C TYR A 197 -23.49 41.70 -7.28
N PRO A 198 -22.44 41.40 -6.51
CA PRO A 198 -21.20 42.17 -6.53
C PRO A 198 -20.60 42.10 -7.93
N GLN A 199 -20.50 43.25 -8.58
CA GLN A 199 -19.90 43.36 -9.90
C GLN A 199 -18.39 43.10 -9.79
N SER A 200 -17.90 42.16 -10.57
CA SER A 200 -16.47 41.88 -10.70
C SER A 200 -15.76 43.14 -11.17
N VAL A 201 -14.92 43.73 -10.32
CA VAL A 201 -14.11 44.93 -10.65
C VAL A 201 -13.10 44.65 -11.78
N THR A 202 -12.99 43.40 -12.24
CA THR A 202 -12.15 43.00 -13.39
C THR A 202 -12.59 43.63 -14.72
N ALA A 203 -13.82 44.14 -14.84
CA ALA A 203 -14.24 44.92 -16.02
C ALA A 203 -13.69 46.37 -16.02
N GLN A 204 -13.31 46.93 -14.87
CA GLN A 204 -12.79 48.31 -14.78
C GLN A 204 -11.27 48.42 -14.93
N GLY A 205 -10.53 47.31 -14.86
CA GLY A 205 -9.09 47.28 -15.16
C GLY A 205 -8.81 47.45 -16.65
N GLN A 206 -9.58 46.77 -17.50
CA GLN A 206 -9.46 46.85 -18.97
C GLN A 206 -9.77 48.26 -19.50
N ALA A 207 -10.70 48.99 -18.88
CA ALA A 207 -11.04 50.35 -19.30
C ALA A 207 -9.93 51.39 -19.01
N ARG A 208 -9.05 51.13 -18.03
CA ARG A 208 -7.90 52.01 -17.73
C ARG A 208 -6.70 51.73 -18.63
N ASP A 209 -6.47 50.47 -18.98
CA ASP A 209 -5.35 50.09 -19.86
C ASP A 209 -5.58 50.53 -21.32
N VAL A 210 -6.82 50.53 -21.81
CA VAL A 210 -7.14 51.04 -23.16
C VAL A 210 -7.00 52.57 -23.24
N ARG A 211 -7.22 53.31 -22.14
CA ARG A 211 -7.03 54.77 -22.10
C ARG A 211 -5.54 55.15 -22.15
N ALA A 212 -4.65 54.32 -21.61
CA ALA A 212 -3.21 54.55 -21.66
C ALA A 212 -2.63 54.26 -23.07
N GLY A 213 -3.05 53.17 -23.72
CA GLY A 213 -2.53 52.79 -25.06
C GLY A 213 -2.92 53.73 -26.22
N VAL A 214 -4.00 54.51 -26.08
CA VAL A 214 -4.46 55.46 -27.12
C VAL A 214 -3.69 56.78 -27.11
N VAL A 215 -2.99 57.12 -26.01
CA VAL A 215 -2.22 58.37 -25.93
C VAL A 215 -0.86 58.24 -26.64
N ASP A 216 -0.22 57.07 -26.58
CA ASP A 216 1.07 56.83 -27.25
C ASP A 216 0.95 56.73 -28.78
N SER A 217 -0.19 56.28 -29.29
CA SER A 217 -0.40 56.09 -30.73
C SER A 217 -0.75 57.38 -31.49
N ARG A 218 -1.11 58.48 -30.79
CA ARG A 218 -1.32 59.80 -31.42
C ARG A 218 -0.07 60.65 -31.54
N SER A 219 0.98 60.37 -30.76
CA SER A 219 2.24 61.12 -30.87
C SER A 219 3.15 60.64 -32.00
N ALA A 220 2.86 59.49 -32.61
CA ALA A 220 3.70 58.87 -33.63
C ALA A 220 3.27 59.14 -35.09
N ASN A 221 2.15 59.85 -35.33
CA ASN A 221 1.63 60.08 -36.69
C ASN A 221 1.36 61.56 -37.01
N GLY A 222 2.09 62.47 -36.36
CA GLY A 222 2.08 63.91 -36.67
C GLY A 222 3.49 64.42 -36.89
N GLY A 223 3.99 64.29 -38.12
CA GLY A 223 5.25 64.82 -38.61
C GLY A 223 5.21 64.96 -40.11
#